data_AF-A0AAC9PQY4-F1
#
_entry.id   AF-A0AAC9PQY4-F1
#
_cell.length_a   1.000
_cell.length_b   1.000
_cell.length_c   1.000
_cell.angle_alpha   90.00
_cell.angle_beta   90.00
_cell.angle_gamma   90.00
#
_symmetry.space_group_name_H-M   'P 1'
#
loop_
_entity.id
_entity.type
_entity.pdbx_description
1 polymer ?
#
loop_
_entity_poly.entity_id
_entity_poly.type
_entity_poly.pdbx_seq_one_letter_code
_entity_poly.pdbx_strand_id
1 'polypeptide(L)' 'MTTVRLTAWRKASRSGSTSDCVEIGYAPGLVGIRDTKNRDGGTLLVDHSAFTTFLGAVKTSRIG' A
#
# COMPACT_ATOMS: atom_id res chain seq x y z
N MET A 1 -7.22 21.44 -7.29
CA MET A 1 -6.42 20.35 -6.68
C MET A 1 -7.39 19.24 -6.31
N THR A 2 -7.51 18.22 -7.16
CA THR A 2 -8.51 17.17 -6.97
C THR A 2 -8.03 16.21 -5.89
N THR A 3 -8.72 16.17 -4.75
CA THR A 3 -8.36 15.26 -3.67
C THR A 3 -8.67 13.81 -4.07
N VAL A 4 -7.64 12.97 -4.12
CA VAL A 4 -7.80 11.53 -4.31
C VAL A 4 -8.41 10.94 -3.04
N ARG A 5 -9.56 10.28 -3.16
CA ARG A 5 -10.21 9.57 -2.04
C ARG A 5 -9.92 8.09 -2.11
N LEU A 6 -9.00 7.64 -1.26
CA LEU A 6 -8.70 6.22 -1.06
C LEU A 6 -9.74 5.57 -0.15
N THR A 7 -10.22 4.39 -0.54
CA THR A 7 -11.19 3.59 0.20
C THR A 7 -10.73 2.14 0.32
N ALA A 8 -11.54 1.28 0.95
CA ALA A 8 -11.28 -0.16 1.09
C ALA A 8 -9.91 -0.51 1.69
N TRP A 9 -9.50 0.24 2.73
CA TRP A 9 -8.24 0.01 3.43
C TRP A 9 -8.17 -1.41 4.01
N ARG A 10 -7.14 -2.15 3.61
CA ARG A 10 -6.84 -3.49 4.10
C ARG A 10 -5.47 -3.51 4.74
N LYS A 11 -5.42 -3.95 6.00
CA LYS A 11 -4.18 -4.19 6.74
C LYS A 11 -3.55 -5.52 6.31
N ALA A 12 -2.22 -5.56 6.22
CA ALA A 12 -1.49 -6.79 5.93
C ALA A 12 -1.74 -7.84 7.03
N SER A 13 -1.96 -9.11 6.66
CA SER A 13 -2.25 -10.19 7.62
C SER A 13 -1.09 -10.54 8.55
N ARG A 14 0.14 -10.15 8.20
CA ARG A 14 1.33 -10.29 9.06
C ARG A 14 1.52 -9.12 10.04
N SER A 15 0.53 -8.25 10.18
CA SER A 15 0.54 -7.13 11.12
C SER A 15 0.27 -7.64 12.54
N GLY A 16 1.33 -7.84 13.33
CA GLY A 16 1.26 -8.10 14.77
C GLY A 16 1.55 -6.84 15.61
N SER A 17 1.39 -6.89 16.93
CA SER A 17 1.67 -5.76 17.85
C SER A 17 3.09 -5.20 17.70
N THR A 18 4.06 -6.05 17.36
CA THR A 18 5.48 -5.69 17.19
C THR A 18 5.97 -5.68 15.74
N SER A 19 5.15 -6.03 14.74
CA SER A 19 5.60 -6.21 13.35
C SER A 19 5.37 -4.97 12.47
N ASP A 20 5.97 -4.95 11.28
CA ASP A 20 5.86 -3.86 10.30
C ASP A 20 4.47 -3.87 9.65
N CYS A 21 3.57 -3.03 10.17
CA CYS A 21 2.16 -3.04 9.82
C CYS A 21 1.90 -2.10 8.63
N VAL A 22 1.65 -2.63 7.44
CA VAL A 22 1.27 -1.83 6.25
C VAL A 22 -0.23 -1.97 5.96
N GLU A 23 -0.88 -0.87 5.54
CA GLU A 23 -2.22 -0.89 4.97
C GLU A 23 -2.21 -0.45 3.50
N ILE A 24 -3.08 -1.08 2.72
CA ILE A 24 -3.28 -0.78 1.30
C ILE A 24 -4.71 -0.26 1.09
N GLY A 25 -4.86 0.86 0.39
CA GLY A 25 -6.14 1.46 0.02
C GLY A 25 -6.23 1.71 -1.48
N TYR A 26 -7.43 1.93 -1.99
CA TYR A 26 -7.69 1.98 -3.42
C TYR A 26 -8.48 3.22 -3.83
N ALA A 27 -8.14 3.78 -4.98
CA ALA A 27 -8.90 4.76 -5.72
C ALA A 27 -8.85 4.41 -7.23
N PRO A 28 -9.68 5.02 -8.10
CA PRO A 28 -9.60 4.75 -9.53
C PRO A 28 -8.18 4.95 -10.08
N GLY A 29 -7.57 3.87 -10.58
CA GLY A 29 -6.21 3.86 -11.12
C GLY A 29 -5.07 3.91 -10.10
N LEU A 30 -5.36 4.10 -8.81
CA LEU A 30 -4.35 4.38 -7.78
C LEU A 30 -4.42 3.39 -6.61
N VAL A 31 -3.24 3.11 -6.06
CA VAL A 31 -3.06 2.36 -4.82
C VAL A 31 -2.38 3.27 -3.81
N GLY A 32 -2.96 3.37 -2.62
CA GLY A 32 -2.38 4.03 -1.47
C GLY A 32 -1.71 3.03 -0.56
N ILE A 33 -0.48 3.33 -0.14
CA ILE A 33 0.31 2.51 0.77
C ILE A 33 0.68 3.40 1.95
N ARG A 34 0.39 2.93 3.17
CA ARG A 34 0.79 3.66 4.38
C ARG A 34 1.20 2.72 5.50
N ASP A 35 1.98 3.27 6.42
CA ASP A 35 2.24 2.66 7.71
C ASP A 35 0.97 2.72 8.56
N THR A 36 0.54 1.56 9.07
CA THR A 36 -0.58 1.45 10.01
C THR A 36 -0.30 2.22 11.30
N LYS A 37 0.96 2.19 11.76
CA LYS A 37 1.41 2.74 13.04
C LYS A 37 1.64 4.24 12.97
N ASN A 38 2.04 4.74 11.79
CA ASN A 38 2.28 6.16 11.55
C ASN A 38 1.39 6.68 10.42
N ARG A 39 0.08 6.82 10.68
CA ARG A 39 -0.89 7.31 9.68
C ARG A 39 -0.63 8.76 9.27
N ASP A 40 -0.09 9.56 10.20
CA ASP A 40 0.21 10.97 9.97
C ASP A 40 1.50 11.17 9.16
N GLY A 41 2.33 10.15 9.04
CA GLY A 41 3.51 10.12 8.18
C GLY A 41 3.20 10.20 6.68
N GLY A 42 1.92 10.11 6.29
CA GLY A 42 1.45 10.28 4.93
C GLY A 42 1.10 8.96 4.23
N THR A 43 0.88 9.05 2.92
CA THR A 43 0.48 7.91 2.08
C THR A 43 1.23 7.99 0.76
N LEU A 44 1.93 6.90 0.41
CA LEU A 44 2.51 6.73 -0.91
C LEU A 44 1.39 6.39 -1.90
N LEU A 45 1.27 7.19 -2.95
CA LEU A 45 0.35 6.93 -4.05
C LEU A 45 1.13 6.41 -5.24
N VAL A 46 0.69 5.27 -5.78
CA VAL A 46 1.26 4.66 -6.97
C VAL A 46 0.16 4.23 -7.92
N ASP A 47 0.48 4.12 -9.20
CA ASP A 47 -0.44 3.53 -10.17
C ASP A 47 -0.73 2.06 -9.83
N HIS A 48 -1.97 1.65 -10.07
CA HIS A 48 -2.41 0.27 -9.84
C HIS A 48 -1.61 -0.75 -10.67
N SER A 49 -1.23 -0.39 -11.91
CA SER A 49 -0.39 -1.22 -12.78
C SER A 49 1.02 -1.39 -12.20
N ALA A 50 1.64 -0.29 -11.75
CA ALA A 50 2.96 -0.31 -11.13
C ALA A 50 2.97 -1.17 -9.86
N PHE A 51 1.95 -1.03 -9.02
CA PHE A 51 1.79 -1.86 -7.82
C PHE A 51 1.66 -3.35 -8.15
N THR A 52 0.89 -3.70 -9.18
CA THR A 52 0.73 -5.09 -9.62
C THR A 52 2.05 -5.68 -10.13
N THR A 53 2.79 -4.93 -10.93
CA THR A 53 4.12 -5.31 -11.41
C THR A 53 5.10 -5.53 -10.25
N PHE A 54 5.11 -4.60 -9.29
CA PHE A 54 5.93 -4.71 -8.08
C PHE A 54 5.62 -5.99 -7.30
N LEU A 55 4.34 -6.29 -7.04
CA LEU A 55 3.95 -7.52 -6.35
C LEU A 55 4.37 -8.77 -7.11
N GLY A 56 4.29 -8.76 -8.44
CA GLY A 56 4.78 -9.84 -9.29
C GLY A 56 6.29 -10.06 -9.11
N ALA A 57 7.06 -8.98 -9.11
CA ALA A 57 8.51 -9.04 -8.93
C ALA A 57 8.89 -9.57 -7.53
N VAL A 58 8.26 -9.08 -6.47
CA VAL A 58 8.45 -9.55 -5.08
C VAL A 58 8.13 -11.04 -4.95
N LYS A 59 7.01 -11.51 -5.49
CA LYS A 59 6.63 -12.95 -5.43
C LYS A 59 7.63 -13.87 -6.11
N THR A 60 8.30 -13.37 -7.14
CA THR A 60 9.33 -14.11 -7.89
C THR A 60 10.76 -13.86 -7.38
N SER A 61 10.91 -13.21 -6.23
CA SER A 61 12.21 -12.84 -5.65
C SER A 61 13.12 -12.06 -6.62
N ARG A 62 12.52 -11.23 -7.49
CA ARG A 62 13.25 -10.34 -8.42
C ARG A 62 13.54 -8.96 -7.85
N ILE A 63 13.11 -8.73 -6.61
CA ILE A 63 13.40 -7.55 -5.81
C ILE A 63 13.97 -8.10 -4.50
N GLY A 64 15.27 -7.97 -4.29
CA GLY A 64 16.01 -8.53 -3.16
C GLY A 64 17.48 -8.16 -3.24
#